data_AF-A0A2V2MXU5-F1
#
_entry.id   AF-A0A2V2MXU5-F1
#
_cell.length_a   1.000
_cell.length_b   1.000
_cell.length_c   1.000
_cell.angle_alpha   90.00
_cell.angle_beta   90.00
_cell.angle_gamma   90.00
#
_symmetry.space_group_name_H-M   'P 1'
#
loop_
_entity.id
_entity.type
_entity.pdbx_description
1 polymer ?
#
loop_
_entity_poly.entity_id
_entity_poly.type
_entity_poly.pdbx_seq_one_letter_code
_entity_poly.pdbx_strand_id
1 'polypeptide(L)'
;MNYFISYDETEKNIPATNFPYPSDKEFNVIWTQIVEGEFYPDTYFEYIKSWSTLRRTIIQFNNEISNILIRKFQFNQDLVPDSIKELLENLLTQLKNTPLIDIDRWERIGINFSDRIKEKLQNNEKMNSYISSYRNFLFQYYGINSKQNIRLGFHNFQDAEANLFQMHNFFELVYSEKPDYFNDYLIVQDEIQSFHNFRLLLGYQINNHGQKKSVLKYLEQKEKAERKEIIQEIKGLLKSVNESGIQVFYPKDLIIEFPFKSIIIAYSVNDPCHTELELLEIFKKMSDYSKIQYVYLIPLYHKGIFTEFGFKVYIANVPKILPLLIENNREFWKYMLSFKITNYYKKFVTINNEYTIPEYEIYSQLFQFCNEFQIFSEINKIILLKPDETDENLVKLENRFNIMKIKAREKIIQLIQKNIDLLKEYQLKYPNNGYSNELITFYQLNLEKIKSNQMIDDFENIDYIRLFSYVDSMPINIE
;
A
#
# COMPACT_ATOMS: atom_id res chain seq x y z
N MET A 1 30.70 2.02 -55.65
CA MET A 1 31.23 2.24 -54.29
C MET A 1 30.05 2.65 -53.45
N ASN A 2 29.54 1.75 -52.62
CA ASN A 2 28.46 2.06 -51.69
C ASN A 2 29.08 2.10 -50.30
N TYR A 3 29.09 3.28 -49.69
CA TYR A 3 29.53 3.49 -48.32
C TYR A 3 28.29 3.51 -47.42
N PHE A 4 28.37 2.90 -46.24
CA PHE A 4 27.33 2.95 -45.22
C PHE A 4 27.77 3.88 -44.08
N ILE A 5 26.82 4.67 -43.60
CA ILE A 5 27.01 5.61 -42.50
C ILE A 5 26.60 4.87 -41.21
N SER A 6 27.48 4.84 -40.21
CA SER A 6 27.16 4.34 -38.88
C SER A 6 26.40 5.42 -38.09
N TYR A 7 25.56 5.03 -37.13
CA TYR A 7 24.72 5.96 -36.35
C TYR A 7 25.51 6.75 -35.27
N ASP A 8 26.82 6.51 -35.12
CA ASP A 8 27.71 7.51 -34.51
C ASP A 8 28.24 8.40 -35.64
N GLU A 9 28.22 9.73 -35.47
CA GLU A 9 28.58 10.70 -36.52
C GLU A 9 30.08 10.65 -36.92
N THR A 10 30.81 9.58 -36.60
CA THR A 10 32.18 9.37 -37.07
C THR A 10 32.18 8.59 -38.38
N GLU A 11 32.58 9.24 -39.48
CA GLU A 11 32.80 8.59 -40.77
C GLU A 11 33.99 7.61 -40.66
N LYS A 12 33.71 6.38 -40.23
CA LYS A 12 34.65 5.27 -40.30
C LYS A 12 34.42 4.53 -41.61
N ASN A 13 35.33 4.73 -42.57
CA ASN A 13 35.36 4.00 -43.83
C ASN A 13 35.76 2.53 -43.61
N ILE A 14 34.80 1.69 -43.20
CA ILE A 14 34.98 0.25 -43.11
C ILE A 14 34.48 -0.39 -44.43
N PRO A 15 35.32 -1.14 -45.15
CA PRO A 15 34.89 -1.85 -46.36
C PRO A 15 33.77 -2.86 -46.05
N ALA A 16 32.72 -2.91 -46.87
CA ALA A 16 31.59 -3.82 -46.69
C ALA A 16 31.98 -5.31 -46.59
N THR A 17 33.15 -5.68 -47.10
CA THR A 17 33.73 -7.03 -47.02
C THR A 17 34.15 -7.45 -45.61
N ASN A 18 34.24 -6.50 -44.66
CA ASN A 18 34.62 -6.79 -43.27
C ASN A 18 33.42 -7.10 -42.37
N PHE A 19 32.19 -6.94 -42.86
CA PHE A 19 31.01 -7.35 -42.13
C PHE A 19 30.68 -8.80 -42.46
N PRO A 20 30.37 -9.65 -41.46
CA PRO A 20 30.02 -11.05 -41.68
C PRO A 20 28.71 -11.23 -42.47
N TYR A 21 27.95 -10.16 -42.67
CA TYR A 21 26.72 -10.14 -43.44
C TYR A 21 26.73 -9.04 -44.51
N PRO A 22 26.20 -9.28 -45.73
CA PRO A 22 26.26 -8.32 -46.84
C PRO A 22 25.40 -7.06 -46.67
N SER A 23 24.42 -7.05 -45.76
CA SER A 23 23.59 -5.87 -45.44
C SER A 23 22.94 -5.95 -44.05
N ASP A 24 22.61 -4.80 -43.47
CA ASP A 24 21.86 -4.70 -42.20
C ASP A 24 20.47 -5.34 -42.30
N LYS A 25 19.89 -5.39 -43.50
CA LYS A 25 18.58 -6.03 -43.73
C LYS A 25 18.68 -7.55 -43.63
N GLU A 26 19.75 -8.15 -44.15
CA GLU A 26 20.02 -9.58 -43.98
C GLU A 26 20.46 -9.92 -42.56
N PHE A 27 21.27 -9.06 -41.91
CA PHE A 27 21.60 -9.22 -40.49
C PHE A 27 20.34 -9.17 -39.62
N ASN A 28 19.44 -8.21 -39.83
CA ASN A 28 18.20 -8.11 -39.06
C ASN A 28 17.24 -9.27 -39.36
N VAL A 29 17.16 -9.76 -40.60
CA VAL A 29 16.33 -10.95 -40.92
C VAL A 29 16.90 -12.21 -40.29
N ILE A 30 18.22 -12.41 -40.29
CA ILE A 30 18.88 -13.55 -39.66
C ILE A 30 18.85 -13.43 -38.12
N TRP A 31 19.03 -12.23 -37.57
CA TRP A 31 18.87 -11.94 -36.14
C TRP A 31 17.43 -12.18 -35.69
N THR A 32 16.43 -11.72 -36.44
CA THR A 32 15.02 -12.07 -36.22
C THR A 32 14.77 -13.58 -36.39
N GLN A 33 15.36 -14.25 -37.37
CA GLN A 33 15.13 -15.70 -37.56
C GLN A 33 15.84 -16.59 -36.53
N ILE A 34 16.99 -16.18 -36.01
CA ILE A 34 17.80 -16.97 -35.06
C ILE A 34 17.54 -16.53 -33.63
N VAL A 35 17.53 -15.23 -33.34
CA VAL A 35 17.30 -14.69 -32.00
C VAL A 35 15.81 -14.54 -31.71
N GLU A 36 15.00 -14.03 -32.63
CA GLU A 36 13.56 -14.05 -32.40
C GLU A 36 13.00 -15.47 -32.59
N GLY A 37 13.29 -16.14 -33.71
CA GLY A 37 12.78 -17.49 -33.99
C GLY A 37 13.13 -18.60 -32.99
N GLU A 38 14.29 -18.55 -32.32
CA GLU A 38 14.64 -19.53 -31.26
C GLU A 38 14.38 -19.06 -29.82
N PHE A 39 14.16 -17.76 -29.56
CA PHE A 39 13.99 -17.22 -28.19
C PHE A 39 12.64 -16.50 -27.93
N TYR A 40 11.68 -16.49 -28.89
CA TYR A 40 10.41 -15.74 -28.80
C TYR A 40 9.24 -16.31 -27.96
N PRO A 41 9.48 -17.00 -26.84
CA PRO A 41 8.53 -16.88 -25.74
C PRO A 41 9.15 -16.43 -24.42
N ASP A 42 10.45 -16.12 -24.38
CA ASP A 42 11.22 -16.29 -23.16
C ASP A 42 12.18 -15.10 -22.90
N THR A 43 11.67 -13.86 -23.00
CA THR A 43 12.33 -12.69 -22.43
C THR A 43 11.49 -12.08 -21.30
N TYR A 44 12.15 -11.44 -20.33
CA TYR A 44 11.47 -10.69 -19.27
C TYR A 44 10.46 -9.67 -19.83
N PHE A 45 10.84 -8.98 -20.91
CA PHE A 45 10.00 -7.97 -21.56
C PHE A 45 8.69 -8.56 -22.09
N GLU A 46 8.74 -9.64 -22.89
CA GLU A 46 7.53 -10.28 -23.44
C GLU A 46 6.67 -10.92 -22.35
N TYR A 47 7.29 -11.42 -21.28
CA TYR A 47 6.56 -11.88 -20.10
C TYR A 47 5.74 -10.74 -19.47
N ILE A 48 6.38 -9.61 -19.14
CA ILE A 48 5.67 -8.48 -18.53
C ILE A 48 4.65 -7.87 -19.49
N LYS A 49 4.96 -7.79 -20.78
CA LYS A 49 4.03 -7.31 -21.81
C LYS A 49 2.75 -8.15 -21.86
N SER A 50 2.88 -9.48 -21.81
CA SER A 50 1.75 -10.40 -21.80
C SER A 50 0.85 -10.16 -20.59
N TRP A 51 1.46 -10.01 -19.41
CA TRP A 51 0.75 -9.72 -18.17
C TRP A 51 0.11 -8.34 -18.14
N SER A 52 0.83 -7.29 -18.52
CA SER A 52 0.31 -5.93 -18.61
C SER A 52 -0.89 -5.85 -19.55
N THR A 53 -0.77 -6.49 -20.72
CA THR A 53 -1.86 -6.55 -21.71
C THR A 53 -3.07 -7.28 -21.16
N LEU A 54 -2.87 -8.43 -20.50
CA LEU A 54 -3.95 -9.18 -19.86
C LEU A 54 -4.66 -8.35 -18.79
N ARG A 55 -3.92 -7.74 -17.87
CA ARG A 55 -4.48 -6.95 -16.76
C ARG A 55 -5.30 -5.76 -17.28
N ARG A 56 -4.77 -5.03 -18.26
CA ARG A 56 -5.50 -3.92 -18.90
C ARG A 56 -6.76 -4.39 -19.62
N THR A 57 -6.69 -5.54 -20.30
CA THR A 57 -7.85 -6.13 -20.99
C THR A 57 -8.91 -6.60 -19.99
N ILE A 58 -8.52 -7.15 -18.82
CA ILE A 58 -9.44 -7.50 -17.72
C ILE A 58 -10.13 -6.24 -17.18
N ILE A 59 -9.40 -5.15 -16.93
CA ILE A 59 -9.96 -3.88 -16.47
C ILE A 59 -10.99 -3.36 -17.47
N GLN A 60 -10.61 -3.30 -18.75
CA GLN A 60 -11.49 -2.85 -19.83
C GLN A 60 -12.76 -3.71 -19.87
N PHE A 61 -12.60 -5.03 -19.82
CA PHE A 61 -13.70 -5.97 -19.83
C PHE A 61 -14.67 -5.76 -18.65
N ASN A 62 -14.15 -5.71 -17.42
CA ASN A 62 -14.95 -5.49 -16.21
C ASN A 62 -15.74 -4.18 -16.29
N ASN A 63 -15.12 -3.10 -16.79
CA ASN A 63 -15.75 -1.80 -16.94
C ASN A 63 -16.86 -1.82 -17.99
N GLU A 64 -16.61 -2.41 -19.16
CA GLU A 64 -17.60 -2.50 -20.24
C GLU A 64 -18.81 -3.35 -19.84
N ILE A 65 -18.58 -4.51 -19.22
CA ILE A 65 -19.70 -5.34 -18.73
C ILE A 65 -20.44 -4.62 -17.60
N SER A 66 -19.73 -3.93 -16.70
CA SER A 66 -20.36 -3.12 -15.65
C SER A 66 -21.29 -2.07 -16.25
N ASN A 67 -20.87 -1.36 -17.29
CA ASN A 67 -21.68 -0.38 -18.00
C ASN A 67 -22.94 -1.01 -18.63
N ILE A 68 -22.81 -2.19 -19.24
CA ILE A 68 -23.93 -2.94 -19.81
C ILE A 68 -24.91 -3.34 -18.71
N LEU A 69 -24.43 -3.87 -17.59
CA LEU A 69 -25.25 -4.24 -16.44
C LEU A 69 -25.99 -3.03 -15.87
N ILE A 70 -25.32 -1.90 -15.70
CA ILE A 70 -25.94 -0.64 -15.27
C ILE A 70 -27.04 -0.23 -16.24
N ARG A 71 -26.76 -0.20 -17.55
CA ARG A 71 -27.76 0.18 -18.57
C ARG A 71 -28.95 -0.77 -18.61
N LYS A 72 -28.70 -2.07 -18.51
CA LYS A 72 -29.72 -3.11 -18.43
C LYS A 72 -30.62 -2.90 -17.22
N PHE A 73 -30.04 -2.69 -16.04
CA PHE A 73 -30.81 -2.59 -14.80
C PHE A 73 -31.48 -1.22 -14.60
N GLN A 74 -30.90 -0.13 -15.11
CA GLN A 74 -31.45 1.22 -14.96
C GLN A 74 -32.40 1.62 -16.11
N PHE A 75 -32.03 1.29 -17.35
CA PHE A 75 -32.70 1.79 -18.56
C PHE A 75 -33.39 0.69 -19.37
N ASN A 76 -33.33 -0.58 -18.94
CA ASN A 76 -33.91 -1.72 -19.65
C ASN A 76 -33.39 -1.86 -21.09
N GLN A 77 -32.12 -1.55 -21.30
CA GLN A 77 -31.43 -1.71 -22.58
C GLN A 77 -30.64 -3.02 -22.57
N ASP A 78 -31.05 -3.97 -23.40
CA ASP A 78 -30.37 -5.26 -23.59
C ASP A 78 -29.37 -5.24 -24.77
N LEU A 79 -28.83 -4.07 -25.09
CA LEU A 79 -27.82 -3.92 -26.13
C LEU A 79 -26.46 -4.37 -25.60
N VAL A 80 -25.99 -5.51 -26.10
CA VAL A 80 -24.59 -5.94 -25.99
C VAL A 80 -23.89 -5.49 -27.27
N PRO A 81 -22.98 -4.52 -27.22
CA PRO A 81 -22.19 -4.13 -28.40
C PRO A 81 -21.41 -5.32 -28.95
N ASP A 82 -21.27 -5.43 -30.28
CA ASP A 82 -20.48 -6.51 -30.90
C ASP A 82 -19.00 -6.47 -30.47
N SER A 83 -18.49 -5.28 -30.13
CA SER A 83 -17.13 -5.09 -29.56
C SER A 83 -16.88 -5.89 -28.28
N ILE A 84 -17.92 -6.30 -27.55
CA ILE A 84 -17.78 -7.12 -26.34
C ILE A 84 -17.42 -8.56 -26.69
N LYS A 85 -17.93 -9.09 -27.80
CA LYS A 85 -17.59 -10.45 -28.25
C LYS A 85 -16.11 -10.51 -28.64
N GLU A 86 -15.66 -9.52 -29.41
CA GLU A 86 -14.24 -9.37 -29.78
C GLU A 86 -13.36 -9.23 -28.53
N LEU A 87 -13.76 -8.38 -27.57
CA LEU A 87 -13.03 -8.21 -26.32
C LEU A 87 -12.97 -9.52 -25.50
N LEU A 88 -14.07 -10.28 -25.44
CA LEU A 88 -14.12 -11.58 -24.77
C LEU A 88 -13.21 -12.61 -25.45
N GLU A 89 -13.25 -12.70 -26.77
CA GLU A 89 -12.39 -13.61 -27.54
C GLU A 89 -10.91 -13.27 -27.38
N ASN A 90 -10.57 -11.98 -27.42
CA ASN A 90 -9.22 -11.49 -27.14
C ASN A 90 -8.79 -11.85 -25.71
N LEU A 91 -9.65 -11.60 -24.72
CA LEU A 91 -9.37 -11.91 -23.31
C LEU A 91 -9.19 -13.42 -23.07
N LEU A 92 -10.04 -14.27 -23.65
CA LEU A 92 -9.90 -15.74 -23.57
C LEU A 92 -8.60 -16.22 -24.22
N THR A 93 -8.20 -15.60 -25.33
CA THR A 93 -6.93 -15.87 -26.01
C THR A 93 -5.75 -15.46 -25.14
N GLN A 94 -5.78 -14.27 -24.56
CA GLN A 94 -4.75 -13.78 -23.64
C GLN A 94 -4.65 -14.65 -22.39
N LEU A 95 -5.75 -15.04 -21.76
CA LEU A 95 -5.74 -15.93 -20.60
C LEU A 95 -5.16 -17.32 -20.91
N LYS A 96 -5.29 -17.78 -22.16
CA LYS A 96 -4.69 -19.04 -22.62
C LYS A 96 -3.18 -18.89 -22.87
N ASN A 97 -2.76 -17.75 -23.41
CA ASN A 97 -1.39 -17.53 -23.88
C ASN A 97 -0.49 -16.84 -22.84
N THR A 98 -1.06 -16.22 -21.81
CA THR A 98 -0.29 -15.55 -20.75
C THR A 98 0.50 -16.60 -19.98
N PRO A 99 1.83 -16.45 -19.88
CA PRO A 99 2.67 -17.40 -19.18
C PRO A 99 2.28 -17.45 -17.70
N LEU A 100 2.14 -18.67 -17.16
CA LEU A 100 1.98 -18.87 -15.72
C LEU A 100 3.20 -18.34 -14.97
N ILE A 101 2.98 -17.98 -13.71
CA ILE A 101 4.05 -17.55 -12.82
C ILE A 101 4.80 -18.81 -12.36
N ASP A 102 6.02 -18.98 -12.87
CA ASP A 102 6.89 -20.14 -12.61
C ASP A 102 8.36 -19.67 -12.51
N ILE A 103 8.99 -19.88 -11.35
CA ILE A 103 10.37 -19.48 -11.06
C ILE A 103 11.35 -20.23 -11.98
N ASP A 104 11.09 -21.51 -12.24
CA ASP A 104 11.96 -22.33 -13.08
C ASP A 104 11.97 -21.82 -14.52
N ARG A 105 10.86 -21.22 -14.96
CA ARG A 105 10.82 -20.51 -16.25
C ARG A 105 11.68 -19.25 -16.22
N TRP A 106 11.67 -18.52 -15.12
CA TRP A 106 12.42 -17.27 -14.98
C TRP A 106 13.95 -17.46 -15.01
N GLU A 107 14.43 -18.55 -14.42
CA GLU A 107 15.83 -18.96 -14.54
C GLU A 107 16.18 -19.36 -15.99
N ARG A 108 15.27 -20.07 -16.68
CA ARG A 108 15.45 -20.45 -18.10
C ARG A 108 15.51 -19.26 -19.05
N ILE A 109 14.80 -18.17 -18.75
CA ILE A 109 14.84 -16.91 -19.53
C ILE A 109 15.99 -15.97 -19.11
N GLY A 110 16.95 -16.47 -18.32
CA GLY A 110 18.15 -15.75 -17.92
C GLY A 110 17.93 -14.70 -16.83
N ILE A 111 16.79 -14.72 -16.14
CA ILE A 111 16.51 -13.79 -15.04
C ILE A 111 16.87 -14.46 -13.72
N ASN A 112 17.95 -13.98 -13.11
CA ASN A 112 18.24 -14.28 -11.71
C ASN A 112 17.62 -13.24 -10.79
N PHE A 113 16.78 -13.72 -9.88
CA PHE A 113 16.29 -12.99 -8.71
C PHE A 113 17.17 -13.29 -7.50
N SER A 114 17.18 -12.39 -6.52
CA SER A 114 17.83 -12.67 -5.24
C SER A 114 17.18 -13.87 -4.53
N ASP A 115 17.95 -14.56 -3.68
CA ASP A 115 17.46 -15.70 -2.88
C ASP A 115 16.26 -15.31 -2.01
N ARG A 116 16.22 -14.04 -1.56
CA ARG A 116 15.11 -13.45 -0.81
C ARG A 116 13.81 -13.41 -1.61
N ILE A 117 13.87 -13.09 -2.91
CA ILE A 117 12.69 -13.12 -3.78
C ILE A 117 12.32 -14.58 -4.09
N LYS A 118 13.31 -15.43 -4.42
CA LYS A 118 13.05 -16.85 -4.70
C LYS A 118 12.32 -17.55 -3.56
N GLU A 119 12.73 -17.36 -2.31
CA GLU A 119 12.07 -17.94 -1.12
C GLU A 119 10.61 -17.46 -0.95
N LYS A 120 10.35 -16.17 -1.22
CA LYS A 120 8.99 -15.61 -1.20
C LYS A 120 8.12 -16.11 -2.34
N LEU A 121 8.72 -16.39 -3.50
CA LEU A 121 8.01 -16.87 -4.68
C LEU A 121 7.72 -18.39 -4.62
N GLN A 122 8.57 -19.19 -3.99
CA GLN A 122 8.42 -20.65 -3.88
C GLN A 122 7.14 -21.08 -3.12
N ASN A 123 6.55 -20.18 -2.32
CA ASN A 123 5.37 -20.45 -1.50
C ASN A 123 4.03 -19.97 -2.10
N ASN A 124 3.98 -19.63 -3.41
CA ASN A 124 2.86 -18.89 -4.00
C ASN A 124 1.89 -19.67 -4.89
N GLU A 125 1.45 -20.87 -4.46
CA GLU A 125 0.37 -21.63 -5.14
C GLU A 125 -0.90 -20.79 -5.41
N LYS A 126 -1.17 -19.81 -4.55
CA LYS A 126 -2.36 -18.95 -4.60
C LYS A 126 -2.37 -17.92 -5.75
N MET A 127 -1.23 -17.67 -6.40
CA MET A 127 -1.15 -16.70 -7.50
C MET A 127 -1.69 -17.25 -8.82
N ASN A 128 -1.40 -18.52 -9.13
CA ASN A 128 -2.02 -19.21 -10.26
C ASN A 128 -3.53 -19.40 -10.03
N SER A 129 -4.00 -19.33 -8.77
CA SER A 129 -5.43 -19.26 -8.44
C SER A 129 -6.10 -18.00 -8.99
N TYR A 130 -5.41 -16.85 -9.09
CA TYR A 130 -6.00 -15.64 -9.70
C TYR A 130 -6.45 -15.87 -11.16
N ILE A 131 -5.52 -16.27 -12.03
CA ILE A 131 -5.82 -16.52 -13.46
C ILE A 131 -6.82 -17.64 -13.61
N SER A 132 -6.63 -18.75 -12.90
CA SER A 132 -7.51 -19.91 -13.04
C SER A 132 -8.92 -19.61 -12.57
N SER A 133 -9.11 -18.91 -11.44
CA SER A 133 -10.41 -18.46 -10.96
C SER A 133 -11.05 -17.47 -11.93
N TYR A 134 -10.31 -16.50 -12.47
CA TYR A 134 -10.86 -15.54 -13.43
C TYR A 134 -11.27 -16.21 -14.75
N ARG A 135 -10.46 -17.16 -15.25
CA ARG A 135 -10.76 -17.97 -16.43
C ARG A 135 -12.00 -18.83 -16.20
N ASN A 136 -12.12 -19.48 -15.04
CA ASN A 136 -13.29 -20.26 -14.66
C ASN A 136 -14.55 -19.39 -14.57
N PHE A 137 -14.42 -18.16 -14.04
CA PHE A 137 -15.49 -17.17 -14.06
C PHE A 137 -15.97 -16.90 -15.48
N LEU A 138 -15.09 -16.57 -16.42
CA LEU A 138 -15.49 -16.29 -17.81
C LEU A 138 -16.20 -17.49 -18.45
N PHE A 139 -15.67 -18.71 -18.26
CA PHE A 139 -16.31 -19.91 -18.77
C PHE A 139 -17.70 -20.16 -18.18
N GLN A 140 -17.94 -19.83 -16.93
CA GLN A 140 -19.24 -20.07 -16.29
C GLN A 140 -20.23 -18.93 -16.51
N TYR A 141 -19.73 -17.70 -16.63
CA TYR A 141 -20.54 -16.52 -16.85
C TYR A 141 -20.97 -16.39 -18.31
N TYR A 142 -20.16 -16.87 -19.28
CA TYR A 142 -20.49 -16.89 -20.72
C TYR A 142 -20.76 -18.27 -21.30
N GLY A 143 -20.34 -19.35 -20.65
CA GLY A 143 -20.57 -20.71 -21.14
C GLY A 143 -21.94 -21.28 -20.74
N ILE A 144 -22.57 -21.92 -21.71
CA ILE A 144 -23.74 -22.83 -21.66
C ILE A 144 -24.68 -22.65 -20.45
N ASN A 145 -25.71 -21.82 -20.67
CA ASN A 145 -27.06 -21.85 -20.09
C ASN A 145 -27.32 -22.74 -18.85
N SER A 146 -27.15 -22.16 -17.65
CA SER A 146 -28.05 -22.41 -16.51
C SER A 146 -27.90 -21.30 -15.45
N LYS A 147 -28.96 -20.95 -14.72
CA LYS A 147 -28.88 -20.01 -13.58
C LYS A 147 -27.92 -20.49 -12.48
N GLN A 148 -27.62 -21.79 -12.41
CA GLN A 148 -26.62 -22.37 -11.51
C GLN A 148 -25.19 -21.95 -11.87
N ASN A 149 -24.89 -21.74 -13.16
CA ASN A 149 -23.56 -21.34 -13.61
C ASN A 149 -23.21 -19.89 -13.24
N ILE A 150 -24.19 -18.98 -13.13
CA ILE A 150 -23.91 -17.57 -12.75
C ILE A 150 -23.45 -17.47 -11.29
N ARG A 151 -24.03 -18.25 -10.37
CA ARG A 151 -23.60 -18.26 -8.96
C ARG A 151 -22.21 -18.84 -8.78
N LEU A 152 -21.92 -19.93 -9.49
CA LEU A 152 -20.59 -20.52 -9.51
C LEU A 152 -19.58 -19.56 -10.16
N GLY A 153 -19.97 -18.88 -11.24
CA GLY A 153 -19.15 -17.86 -11.89
C GLY A 153 -18.85 -16.72 -10.92
N PHE A 154 -19.85 -16.24 -10.18
CA PHE A 154 -19.65 -15.21 -9.17
C PHE A 154 -18.72 -15.65 -8.05
N HIS A 155 -18.82 -16.89 -7.56
CA HIS A 155 -17.87 -17.44 -6.61
C HIS A 155 -16.43 -17.40 -7.17
N ASN A 156 -16.24 -17.89 -8.39
CA ASN A 156 -14.93 -17.85 -9.06
C ASN A 156 -14.41 -16.41 -9.28
N PHE A 157 -15.31 -15.45 -9.53
CA PHE A 157 -14.93 -14.04 -9.60
C PHE A 157 -14.47 -13.50 -8.24
N GLN A 158 -15.16 -13.85 -7.16
CA GLN A 158 -14.76 -13.48 -5.80
C GLN A 158 -13.43 -14.12 -5.40
N ASP A 159 -13.19 -15.37 -5.81
CA ASP A 159 -11.90 -16.03 -5.60
C ASP A 159 -10.77 -15.33 -6.38
N ALA A 160 -11.04 -14.87 -7.61
CA ALA A 160 -10.09 -14.06 -8.36
C ALA A 160 -9.81 -12.72 -7.66
N GLU A 161 -10.84 -11.99 -7.23
CA GLU A 161 -10.70 -10.73 -6.47
C GLU A 161 -9.90 -10.94 -5.17
N ALA A 162 -10.15 -12.03 -4.43
CA ALA A 162 -9.45 -12.34 -3.18
C ALA A 162 -7.95 -12.62 -3.39
N ASN A 163 -7.57 -13.14 -4.55
CA ASN A 163 -6.17 -13.40 -4.93
C ASN A 163 -5.52 -12.22 -5.69
N LEU A 164 -6.26 -11.16 -6.01
CA LEU A 164 -5.76 -9.99 -6.74
C LEU A 164 -4.61 -9.30 -6.00
N PHE A 165 -4.75 -9.09 -4.69
CA PHE A 165 -3.70 -8.46 -3.86
C PHE A 165 -2.40 -9.25 -3.87
N GLN A 166 -2.48 -10.58 -3.93
CA GLN A 166 -1.28 -11.42 -4.01
C GLN A 166 -0.60 -11.23 -5.36
N MET A 167 -1.36 -11.18 -6.46
CA MET A 167 -0.82 -10.85 -7.78
C MET A 167 -0.17 -9.45 -7.80
N HIS A 168 -0.75 -8.46 -7.14
CA HIS A 168 -0.13 -7.13 -7.01
C HIS A 168 1.20 -7.17 -6.24
N ASN A 169 1.23 -7.82 -5.08
CA ASN A 169 2.45 -7.95 -4.29
C ASN A 169 3.54 -8.73 -5.04
N PHE A 170 3.16 -9.70 -5.88
CA PHE A 170 4.09 -10.39 -6.76
C PHE A 170 4.80 -9.39 -7.67
N PHE A 171 4.04 -8.65 -8.46
CA PHE A 171 4.61 -7.72 -9.42
C PHE A 171 5.37 -6.59 -8.73
N GLU A 172 4.92 -6.11 -7.57
CA GLU A 172 5.67 -5.17 -6.75
C GLU A 172 7.05 -5.72 -6.35
N LEU A 173 7.13 -6.97 -5.90
CA LEU A 173 8.40 -7.62 -5.58
C LEU A 173 9.28 -7.76 -6.81
N VAL A 174 8.71 -8.15 -7.95
CA VAL A 174 9.44 -8.30 -9.23
C VAL A 174 10.02 -6.97 -9.68
N TYR A 175 9.22 -5.92 -9.64
CA TYR A 175 9.62 -4.58 -10.06
C TYR A 175 10.62 -3.93 -9.11
N SER A 176 10.79 -4.47 -7.90
CA SER A 176 11.87 -4.04 -6.99
C SER A 176 13.27 -4.47 -7.46
N GLU A 177 13.37 -5.49 -8.32
CA GLU A 177 14.65 -5.99 -8.86
C GLU A 177 14.77 -5.86 -10.38
N LYS A 178 13.66 -5.66 -11.09
CA LYS A 178 13.62 -5.62 -12.56
C LYS A 178 12.76 -4.45 -13.05
N PRO A 179 13.00 -3.91 -14.26
CA PRO A 179 12.22 -2.78 -14.76
C PRO A 179 10.73 -3.08 -14.91
N ASP A 180 9.88 -2.10 -14.61
CA ASP A 180 8.47 -2.11 -15.00
C ASP A 180 8.31 -1.38 -16.35
N TYR A 181 8.53 -2.10 -17.45
CA TYR A 181 8.48 -1.53 -18.80
C TYR A 181 7.12 -0.92 -19.19
N PHE A 182 6.03 -1.28 -18.51
CA PHE A 182 4.67 -0.93 -18.92
C PHE A 182 3.91 -0.12 -17.88
N ASN A 183 4.60 0.33 -16.82
CA ASN A 183 4.04 1.09 -15.70
C ASN A 183 2.81 0.41 -15.08
N ASP A 184 2.93 -0.89 -14.84
CA ASP A 184 1.91 -1.74 -14.25
C ASP A 184 1.58 -1.37 -12.79
N TYR A 185 2.47 -0.66 -12.10
CA TYR A 185 2.16 -0.06 -10.79
C TYR A 185 1.05 1.01 -10.88
N LEU A 186 0.90 1.70 -12.01
CA LEU A 186 -0.09 2.77 -12.18
C LEU A 186 -1.52 2.22 -12.32
N ILE A 187 -1.69 0.99 -12.81
CA ILE A 187 -3.02 0.41 -13.07
C ILE A 187 -3.59 -0.37 -11.88
N VAL A 188 -2.84 -0.53 -10.78
CA VAL A 188 -3.27 -1.28 -9.59
C VAL A 188 -4.59 -0.74 -9.04
N GLN A 189 -4.73 0.57 -8.95
CA GLN A 189 -5.95 1.20 -8.43
C GLN A 189 -7.14 1.01 -9.37
N ASP A 190 -6.92 1.13 -10.68
CA ASP A 190 -7.94 0.90 -11.70
C ASP A 190 -8.41 -0.57 -11.68
N GLU A 191 -7.49 -1.51 -11.47
CA GLU A 191 -7.78 -2.93 -11.33
C GLU A 191 -8.67 -3.20 -10.11
N ILE A 192 -8.26 -2.74 -8.93
CA ILE A 192 -9.05 -2.86 -7.70
C ILE A 192 -10.46 -2.27 -7.88
N GLN A 193 -10.54 -1.06 -8.44
CA GLN A 193 -11.81 -0.37 -8.66
C GLN A 193 -12.71 -1.13 -9.64
N SER A 194 -12.15 -1.63 -10.74
CA SER A 194 -12.90 -2.39 -11.75
C SER A 194 -13.48 -3.69 -11.18
N PHE A 195 -12.67 -4.45 -10.41
CA PHE A 195 -13.12 -5.68 -9.76
C PHE A 195 -14.21 -5.41 -8.73
N HIS A 196 -14.03 -4.38 -7.90
CA HIS A 196 -14.99 -3.99 -6.88
C HIS A 196 -16.35 -3.62 -7.50
N ASN A 197 -16.35 -2.73 -8.48
CA ASN A 197 -17.56 -2.28 -9.19
C ASN A 197 -18.26 -3.46 -9.86
N PHE A 198 -17.49 -4.33 -10.53
CA PHE A 198 -18.06 -5.44 -11.25
C PHE A 198 -18.66 -6.49 -10.31
N ARG A 199 -17.98 -6.84 -9.20
CA ARG A 199 -18.52 -7.73 -8.15
C ARG A 199 -19.86 -7.23 -7.62
N LEU A 200 -19.93 -5.95 -7.35
CA LEU A 200 -21.11 -5.28 -6.82
C LEU A 200 -22.31 -5.47 -7.76
N LEU A 201 -22.10 -5.30 -9.06
CA LEU A 201 -23.12 -5.46 -10.11
C LEU A 201 -23.49 -6.92 -10.39
N LEU A 202 -22.50 -7.83 -10.43
CA LEU A 202 -22.75 -9.28 -10.54
C LEU A 202 -23.60 -9.79 -9.36
N GLY A 203 -23.25 -9.35 -8.15
CA GLY A 203 -24.02 -9.67 -6.95
C GLY A 203 -25.45 -9.11 -7.01
N TYR A 204 -25.64 -7.92 -7.58
CA TYR A 204 -26.99 -7.38 -7.83
C TYR A 204 -27.78 -8.26 -8.79
N GLN A 205 -27.18 -8.68 -9.92
CA GLN A 205 -27.79 -9.54 -10.93
C GLN A 205 -28.29 -10.86 -10.34
N ILE A 206 -27.47 -11.49 -9.49
CA ILE A 206 -27.80 -12.76 -8.83
C ILE A 206 -28.96 -12.62 -7.85
N ASN A 207 -28.93 -11.57 -7.03
CA ASN A 207 -29.87 -11.40 -5.93
C ASN A 207 -31.21 -10.79 -6.34
N ASN A 208 -31.24 -10.01 -7.43
CA ASN A 208 -32.44 -9.23 -7.78
C ASN A 208 -33.14 -9.71 -9.06
N HIS A 209 -32.62 -10.71 -9.79
CA HIS A 209 -33.30 -11.38 -10.92
C HIS A 209 -34.14 -10.45 -11.86
N GLY A 210 -33.68 -9.23 -12.15
CA GLY A 210 -34.40 -8.27 -13.00
C GLY A 210 -35.49 -7.43 -12.32
N GLN A 211 -35.61 -7.44 -10.99
CA GLN A 211 -36.47 -6.51 -10.26
C GLN A 211 -35.91 -5.08 -10.37
N LYS A 212 -36.80 -4.14 -10.71
CA LYS A 212 -36.48 -2.70 -10.85
C LYS A 212 -36.25 -2.07 -9.47
N LYS A 213 -35.07 -2.26 -8.90
CA LYS A 213 -34.52 -1.34 -7.89
C LYS A 213 -33.43 -0.51 -8.55
N SER A 214 -33.31 0.75 -8.13
CA SER A 214 -32.17 1.56 -8.55
C SER A 214 -30.89 0.82 -8.12
N VAL A 215 -30.07 0.40 -9.09
CA VAL A 215 -28.80 -0.28 -8.83
C VAL A 215 -27.96 0.54 -7.85
N LEU A 216 -27.88 1.85 -8.06
CA LEU A 216 -27.15 2.76 -7.17
C LEU A 216 -27.67 2.67 -5.74
N LYS A 217 -28.98 2.71 -5.53
CA LYS A 217 -29.56 2.53 -4.19
C LYS A 217 -29.24 1.17 -3.59
N TYR A 218 -29.21 0.10 -4.39
CA TYR A 218 -28.83 -1.22 -3.89
C TYR A 218 -27.33 -1.27 -3.52
N LEU A 219 -26.46 -0.70 -4.35
CA LEU A 219 -25.02 -0.63 -4.08
C LEU A 219 -24.75 0.17 -2.81
N GLU A 220 -25.36 1.35 -2.67
CA GLU A 220 -25.30 2.17 -1.45
C GLU A 220 -25.82 1.40 -0.24
N GLN A 221 -26.93 0.67 -0.36
CA GLN A 221 -27.47 -0.15 0.74
C GLN A 221 -26.55 -1.30 1.11
N LYS A 222 -25.95 -1.98 0.13
CA LYS A 222 -25.03 -3.09 0.34
C LYS A 222 -23.73 -2.62 0.98
N GLU A 223 -23.13 -1.54 0.48
CA GLU A 223 -21.97 -0.92 1.11
C GLU A 223 -22.28 -0.49 2.54
N LYS A 224 -23.44 0.14 2.77
CA LYS A 224 -23.86 0.56 4.11
C LYS A 224 -24.08 -0.64 5.05
N ALA A 225 -24.59 -1.76 4.53
CA ALA A 225 -24.74 -2.99 5.29
C ALA A 225 -23.38 -3.60 5.64
N GLU A 226 -22.46 -3.68 4.68
CA GLU A 226 -21.10 -4.18 4.87
C GLU A 226 -20.32 -3.34 5.89
N ARG A 227 -20.38 -2.00 5.79
CA ARG A 227 -19.78 -1.08 6.78
C ARG A 227 -20.33 -1.33 8.18
N LYS A 228 -21.65 -1.50 8.30
CA LYS A 228 -22.30 -1.81 9.59
C LYS A 228 -21.86 -3.16 10.13
N GLU A 229 -21.74 -4.17 9.28
CA GLU A 229 -21.28 -5.52 9.66
C GLU A 229 -19.86 -5.47 10.23
N ILE A 230 -18.92 -4.84 9.51
CA ILE A 230 -17.53 -4.64 9.96
C ILE A 230 -17.48 -3.94 11.33
N ILE A 231 -18.27 -2.88 11.52
CA ILE A 231 -18.32 -2.15 12.79
C ILE A 231 -18.87 -3.03 13.92
N GLN A 232 -19.88 -3.87 13.65
CA GLN A 232 -20.44 -4.79 14.65
C GLN A 232 -19.45 -5.90 15.03
N GLU A 233 -18.72 -6.44 14.07
CA GLU A 233 -17.66 -7.42 14.33
C GLU A 233 -16.58 -6.83 15.23
N ILE A 234 -16.08 -5.62 14.91
CA ILE A 234 -15.06 -4.95 15.71
C ILE A 234 -15.57 -4.60 17.11
N LYS A 235 -16.85 -4.19 17.24
CA LYS A 235 -17.49 -4.03 18.55
C LYS A 235 -17.48 -5.32 19.37
N GLY A 236 -17.77 -6.45 18.72
CA GLY A 236 -17.72 -7.78 19.32
C GLY A 236 -16.31 -8.16 19.78
N LEU A 237 -15.30 -7.97 18.91
CA LEU A 237 -13.89 -8.28 19.20
C LEU A 237 -13.37 -7.47 20.41
N LEU A 238 -13.65 -6.17 20.43
CA LEU A 238 -13.15 -5.25 21.46
C LEU A 238 -14.01 -5.23 22.73
N LYS A 239 -15.12 -5.99 22.78
CA LYS A 239 -15.96 -6.06 23.99
C LYS A 239 -15.17 -6.52 25.21
N SER A 240 -14.32 -7.53 25.04
CA SER A 240 -13.47 -8.05 26.12
C SER A 240 -12.37 -7.07 26.59
N VAL A 241 -12.01 -6.07 25.78
CA VAL A 241 -11.08 -5.00 26.19
C VAL A 241 -11.74 -4.03 27.18
N ASN A 242 -13.06 -3.79 27.05
CA ASN A 242 -13.80 -3.07 28.07
C ASN A 242 -13.84 -3.82 29.40
N GLU A 243 -13.86 -5.16 29.35
CA GLU A 243 -13.88 -6.02 30.54
C GLU A 243 -12.55 -5.99 31.31
N SER A 244 -11.44 -5.66 30.65
CA SER A 244 -10.13 -5.43 31.29
C SER A 244 -9.95 -4.03 31.87
N GLY A 245 -11.00 -3.20 31.87
CA GLY A 245 -10.99 -1.84 32.44
C GLY A 245 -10.62 -0.74 31.46
N ILE A 246 -10.34 -1.08 30.20
CA ILE A 246 -10.00 -0.11 29.14
C ILE A 246 -11.29 0.29 28.42
N GLN A 247 -11.77 1.50 28.67
CA GLN A 247 -12.96 2.02 28.01
C GLN A 247 -12.69 2.29 26.53
N VAL A 248 -13.23 1.45 25.66
CA VAL A 248 -13.18 1.59 24.20
C VAL A 248 -14.40 2.34 23.68
N PHE A 249 -14.16 3.41 22.95
CA PHE A 249 -15.15 4.21 22.25
C PHE A 249 -15.23 3.76 20.81
N TYR A 250 -16.36 3.14 20.49
CA TYR A 250 -16.53 2.50 19.21
C TYR A 250 -16.72 3.49 18.05
N PRO A 251 -16.23 3.12 16.85
CA PRO A 251 -16.41 3.88 15.63
C PRO A 251 -17.90 3.99 15.25
N LYS A 252 -18.28 5.17 14.75
CA LYS A 252 -19.60 5.45 14.16
C LYS A 252 -19.72 4.95 12.72
N ASP A 253 -18.63 5.03 11.96
CA ASP A 253 -18.52 4.56 10.58
C ASP A 253 -17.05 4.17 10.27
N LEU A 254 -16.80 3.63 9.08
CA LEU A 254 -15.45 3.41 8.55
C LEU A 254 -14.89 4.69 7.91
N ILE A 255 -13.58 4.88 8.02
CA ILE A 255 -12.85 5.81 7.15
C ILE A 255 -12.56 5.08 5.85
N ILE A 256 -12.96 5.66 4.73
CA ILE A 256 -12.68 5.13 3.40
C ILE A 256 -11.66 6.06 2.73
N GLU A 257 -10.40 5.62 2.74
CA GLU A 257 -9.28 6.22 2.00
C GLU A 257 -9.00 5.27 0.84
N PHE A 258 -9.84 5.31 -0.19
CA PHE A 258 -9.82 4.31 -1.28
C PHE A 258 -8.38 4.01 -1.76
N PRO A 259 -7.98 2.73 -1.81
CA PRO A 259 -8.78 1.50 -1.68
C PRO A 259 -8.93 1.00 -0.23
N PHE A 260 -8.38 1.71 0.75
CA PHE A 260 -8.26 1.27 2.13
C PHE A 260 -9.52 1.54 2.94
N LYS A 261 -9.97 0.48 3.63
CA LYS A 261 -10.96 0.56 4.71
C LYS A 261 -10.20 0.68 6.01
N SER A 262 -10.50 1.73 6.76
CA SER A 262 -9.83 2.00 8.02
C SER A 262 -10.85 2.30 9.11
N ILE A 263 -10.42 2.18 10.36
CA ILE A 263 -11.30 2.41 11.50
C ILE A 263 -10.65 3.27 12.56
N ILE A 264 -11.44 4.08 13.26
CA ILE A 264 -10.99 4.79 14.45
C ILE A 264 -11.44 4.06 15.70
N ILE A 265 -10.50 3.82 16.59
CA ILE A 265 -10.73 3.32 17.93
C ILE A 265 -10.18 4.38 18.88
N ALA A 266 -11.08 5.02 19.63
CA ALA A 266 -10.64 5.82 20.76
C ALA A 266 -10.71 4.97 22.03
N TYR A 267 -9.74 5.11 22.94
CA TYR A 267 -9.61 4.23 24.10
C TYR A 267 -9.11 5.00 25.32
N SER A 268 -9.60 4.65 26.51
CA SER A 268 -9.10 5.27 27.74
C SER A 268 -7.70 4.77 28.06
N VAL A 269 -6.82 5.67 28.46
CA VAL A 269 -5.49 5.36 29.01
C VAL A 269 -5.46 5.71 30.49
N ASN A 270 -4.82 4.87 31.29
CA ASN A 270 -4.62 5.16 32.71
C ASN A 270 -3.48 6.13 32.95
N ASP A 271 -2.42 6.00 32.15
CA ASP A 271 -1.28 6.89 32.14
C ASP A 271 -1.11 7.46 30.71
N PRO A 272 -1.25 8.77 30.53
CA PRO A 272 -0.98 9.44 29.26
C PRO A 272 0.35 9.02 28.63
N CYS A 273 1.41 8.87 29.42
CA CYS A 273 2.77 8.60 28.97
C CYS A 273 3.04 7.12 28.69
N HIS A 274 2.22 6.20 29.23
CA HIS A 274 2.39 4.76 29.11
C HIS A 274 1.11 4.09 28.59
N THR A 275 0.96 4.07 27.26
CA THR A 275 -0.23 3.50 26.59
C THR A 275 -0.04 2.05 26.13
N GLU A 276 1.11 1.45 26.43
CA GLU A 276 1.55 0.17 25.87
C GLU A 276 0.67 -0.99 26.30
N LEU A 277 0.19 -0.96 27.55
CA LEU A 277 -0.72 -1.98 28.08
C LEU A 277 -2.07 -1.95 27.37
N GLU A 278 -2.62 -0.76 27.15
CA GLU A 278 -3.87 -0.59 26.43
C GLU A 278 -3.73 -1.01 24.97
N LEU A 279 -2.64 -0.61 24.32
CA LEU A 279 -2.31 -1.00 22.95
C LEU A 279 -2.16 -2.53 22.83
N LEU A 280 -1.50 -3.17 23.78
CA LEU A 280 -1.32 -4.62 23.81
C LEU A 280 -2.68 -5.35 23.82
N GLU A 281 -3.60 -4.93 24.69
CA GLU A 281 -4.93 -5.55 24.77
C GLU A 281 -5.77 -5.32 23.51
N ILE A 282 -5.72 -4.11 22.93
CA ILE A 282 -6.39 -3.82 21.66
C ILE A 282 -5.81 -4.68 20.53
N PHE A 283 -4.49 -4.75 20.40
CA PHE A 283 -3.82 -5.47 19.33
C PHE A 283 -3.99 -6.98 19.43
N LYS A 284 -4.05 -7.56 20.65
CA LYS A 284 -4.36 -8.98 20.84
C LYS A 284 -5.72 -9.36 20.23
N LYS A 285 -6.69 -8.44 20.22
CA LYS A 285 -8.02 -8.70 19.65
C LYS A 285 -8.10 -8.42 18.15
N MET A 286 -7.20 -7.59 17.64
CA MET A 286 -7.21 -7.14 16.25
C MET A 286 -6.20 -7.87 15.37
N SER A 287 -5.31 -8.71 15.92
CA SER A 287 -4.21 -9.37 15.19
C SER A 287 -4.65 -10.12 13.94
N ASP A 288 -5.83 -10.77 14.01
CA ASP A 288 -6.31 -11.67 12.97
C ASP A 288 -7.41 -11.01 12.11
N TYR A 289 -7.69 -9.73 12.34
CA TYR A 289 -8.77 -9.03 11.67
C TYR A 289 -8.33 -8.44 10.32
N SER A 290 -8.74 -9.07 9.22
CA SER A 290 -8.26 -8.74 7.86
C SER A 290 -9.18 -7.86 7.01
N LYS A 291 -10.40 -7.55 7.48
CA LYS A 291 -11.40 -6.80 6.69
C LYS A 291 -11.13 -5.28 6.62
N ILE A 292 -10.14 -4.78 7.36
CA ILE A 292 -9.65 -3.39 7.32
C ILE A 292 -8.14 -3.40 7.11
N GLN A 293 -7.59 -2.32 6.59
CA GLN A 293 -6.14 -2.18 6.38
C GLN A 293 -5.49 -1.37 7.49
N TYR A 294 -6.13 -0.29 7.95
CA TYR A 294 -5.55 0.56 9.00
C TYR A 294 -6.47 0.72 10.21
N VAL A 295 -5.83 0.83 11.37
CA VAL A 295 -6.45 1.21 12.63
C VAL A 295 -5.87 2.54 13.08
N TYR A 296 -6.75 3.52 13.27
CA TYR A 296 -6.46 4.82 13.85
C TYR A 296 -6.82 4.79 15.33
N LEU A 297 -5.83 4.95 16.19
CA LEU A 297 -5.91 4.83 17.63
C LEU A 297 -5.82 6.22 18.26
N ILE A 298 -6.84 6.60 19.03
CA ILE A 298 -6.90 7.88 19.73
C ILE A 298 -6.89 7.61 21.24
N PRO A 299 -5.78 7.85 21.95
CA PRO A 299 -5.77 7.72 23.39
C PRO A 299 -6.61 8.83 24.03
N LEU A 300 -7.35 8.50 25.08
CA LEU A 300 -8.18 9.41 25.85
C LEU A 300 -7.80 9.32 27.33
N TYR A 301 -7.51 10.45 27.95
CA TYR A 301 -7.30 10.54 29.39
C TYR A 301 -8.54 11.18 29.98
N HIS A 302 -9.06 10.67 31.10
CA HIS A 302 -10.33 11.12 31.71
C HIS A 302 -11.47 11.41 30.69
N LYS A 303 -11.60 10.58 29.64
CA LYS A 303 -12.58 10.70 28.54
C LYS A 303 -12.42 11.94 27.63
N GLY A 304 -11.32 12.68 27.75
CA GLY A 304 -10.96 13.78 26.88
C GLY A 304 -9.73 13.47 26.01
N ILE A 305 -9.63 14.17 24.88
CA ILE A 305 -8.37 14.24 24.14
C ILE A 305 -7.42 15.13 24.94
N PHE A 306 -6.23 14.63 25.20
CA PHE A 306 -5.15 15.34 25.90
C PHE A 306 -3.94 15.62 24.99
N THR A 307 -4.05 15.25 23.70
CA THR A 307 -2.98 15.24 22.70
C THR A 307 -3.46 15.69 21.33
N GLU A 308 -2.61 16.37 20.58
CA GLU A 308 -2.91 16.67 19.17
C GLU A 308 -2.79 15.45 18.25
N PHE A 309 -2.18 14.35 18.70
CA PHE A 309 -1.79 13.21 17.86
C PHE A 309 -2.35 11.87 18.34
N GLY A 310 -2.69 11.02 17.38
CA GLY A 310 -3.00 9.60 17.58
C GLY A 310 -2.05 8.71 16.79
N PHE A 311 -2.31 7.40 16.81
CA PHE A 311 -1.50 6.40 16.12
C PHE A 311 -2.24 5.77 14.94
N LYS A 312 -1.61 5.66 13.79
CA LYS A 312 -2.10 4.93 12.61
C LYS A 312 -1.26 3.67 12.46
N VAL A 313 -1.92 2.52 12.43
CA VAL A 313 -1.25 1.21 12.36
C VAL A 313 -1.80 0.42 11.19
N TYR A 314 -0.91 -0.12 10.37
CA TYR A 314 -1.28 -1.09 9.35
C TYR A 314 -1.54 -2.44 10.02
N ILE A 315 -2.74 -3.02 9.84
CA ILE A 315 -3.15 -4.17 10.64
C ILE A 315 -2.25 -5.39 10.44
N ALA A 316 -1.69 -5.56 9.25
CA ALA A 316 -0.76 -6.65 8.97
C ALA A 316 0.59 -6.52 9.71
N ASN A 317 0.88 -5.36 10.32
CA ASN A 317 2.03 -5.17 11.20
C ASN A 317 1.74 -5.58 12.66
N VAL A 318 0.47 -5.78 13.05
CA VAL A 318 0.11 -6.14 14.43
C VAL A 318 0.81 -7.42 14.91
N PRO A 319 0.92 -8.50 14.11
CA PRO A 319 1.68 -9.68 14.51
C PRO A 319 3.18 -9.42 14.78
N LYS A 320 3.77 -8.37 14.19
CA LYS A 320 5.15 -7.94 14.46
C LYS A 320 5.23 -7.04 15.69
N ILE A 321 4.22 -6.22 15.92
CA ILE A 321 4.11 -5.30 17.06
C ILE A 321 3.89 -6.06 18.37
N LEU A 322 3.06 -7.11 18.35
CA LEU A 322 2.63 -7.83 19.56
C LEU A 322 3.80 -8.42 20.38
N PRO A 323 4.75 -9.18 19.80
CA PRO A 323 5.88 -9.70 20.56
C PRO A 323 6.71 -8.57 21.20
N LEU A 324 6.94 -7.48 20.45
CA LEU A 324 7.70 -6.34 20.92
C LEU A 324 7.01 -5.63 22.09
N LEU A 325 5.68 -5.48 22.06
CA LEU A 325 4.92 -4.94 23.20
C LEU A 325 4.99 -5.86 24.42
N ILE A 326 4.90 -7.18 24.24
CA ILE A 326 5.00 -8.16 25.33
C ILE A 326 6.37 -8.09 26.02
N GLU A 327 7.43 -7.91 25.23
CA GLU A 327 8.81 -7.79 25.71
C GLU A 327 9.14 -6.37 26.23
N ASN A 328 8.16 -5.45 26.20
CA ASN A 328 8.38 -4.02 26.46
C ASN A 328 9.52 -3.42 25.60
N ASN A 329 9.71 -3.96 24.40
CA ASN A 329 10.71 -3.52 23.44
C ASN A 329 10.16 -2.33 22.64
N ARG A 330 10.69 -1.14 22.93
CA ARG A 330 10.31 0.14 22.31
C ARG A 330 10.44 0.18 20.77
N GLU A 331 11.05 -0.81 20.13
CA GLU A 331 11.08 -0.91 18.67
C GLU A 331 9.70 -1.06 18.03
N PHE A 332 8.65 -1.46 18.78
CA PHE A 332 7.29 -1.53 18.23
C PHE A 332 6.81 -0.19 17.66
N TRP A 333 7.33 0.94 18.17
CA TRP A 333 7.02 2.28 17.67
C TRP A 333 7.36 2.47 16.19
N LYS A 334 8.35 1.73 15.66
CA LYS A 334 8.72 1.76 14.23
C LYS A 334 7.59 1.29 13.30
N TYR A 335 6.56 0.63 13.82
CA TYR A 335 5.44 0.12 13.03
C TYR A 335 4.17 0.94 13.17
N MET A 336 4.22 2.05 13.91
CA MET A 336 3.09 2.91 14.22
C MET A 336 3.38 4.32 13.72
N LEU A 337 2.50 4.92 12.93
CA LEU A 337 2.67 6.28 12.43
C LEU A 337 1.87 7.26 13.29
N SER A 338 2.44 8.41 13.66
CA SER A 338 1.66 9.49 14.26
C SER A 338 0.74 10.13 13.21
N PHE A 339 -0.49 10.49 13.60
CA PHE A 339 -1.37 11.34 12.79
C PHE A 339 -2.00 12.46 13.63
N LYS A 340 -2.25 13.62 13.03
CA LYS A 340 -2.92 14.73 13.72
C LYS A 340 -4.43 14.48 13.85
N ILE A 341 -4.97 14.59 15.06
CA ILE A 341 -6.39 14.40 15.35
C ILE A 341 -7.18 15.65 14.94
N THR A 342 -7.56 15.70 13.66
CA THR A 342 -8.38 16.79 13.11
C THR A 342 -9.87 16.58 13.37
N ASN A 343 -10.67 17.63 13.12
CA ASN A 343 -12.14 17.56 13.14
C ASN A 343 -12.72 16.51 12.18
N TYR A 344 -11.97 16.07 11.17
CA TYR A 344 -12.37 14.96 10.32
C TYR A 344 -12.46 13.65 11.12
N TYR A 345 -11.40 13.28 11.84
CA TYR A 345 -11.34 12.05 12.63
C TYR A 345 -12.30 12.08 13.83
N LYS A 346 -12.44 13.25 14.47
CA LYS A 346 -13.38 13.45 15.60
C LYS A 346 -14.84 13.17 15.23
N LYS A 347 -15.24 13.19 13.96
CA LYS A 347 -16.62 12.84 13.54
C LYS A 347 -16.94 11.35 13.73
N PHE A 348 -15.93 10.48 13.72
CA PHE A 348 -16.10 9.03 13.75
C PHE A 348 -16.17 8.45 15.15
N VAL A 349 -15.83 9.22 16.18
CA VAL A 349 -15.88 8.82 17.60
C VAL A 349 -16.55 9.93 18.42
N THR A 350 -17.16 9.58 19.56
CA THR A 350 -17.75 10.60 20.44
C THR A 350 -16.71 11.04 21.44
N ILE A 351 -16.31 12.31 21.36
CA ILE A 351 -15.28 12.91 22.21
C ILE A 351 -15.91 14.15 22.84
N ASN A 352 -15.87 14.24 24.16
CA ASN A 352 -16.63 15.25 24.90
C ASN A 352 -15.78 16.44 25.36
N ASN A 353 -14.49 16.21 25.60
CA ASN A 353 -13.58 17.21 26.16
C ASN A 353 -12.24 17.21 25.41
N GLU A 354 -11.62 18.39 25.34
CA GLU A 354 -10.27 18.58 24.83
C GLU A 354 -9.49 19.45 25.82
N TYR A 355 -8.31 19.01 26.19
CA TYR A 355 -7.39 19.76 27.04
C TYR A 355 -5.96 19.40 26.66
N THR A 356 -4.99 20.11 27.23
CA THR A 356 -3.57 19.88 26.95
C THR A 356 -2.86 19.63 28.26
N ILE A 357 -2.10 18.55 28.33
CA ILE A 357 -1.17 18.29 29.42
C ILE A 357 0.22 18.66 28.87
N PRO A 358 0.87 19.74 29.35
CA PRO A 358 2.15 20.20 28.81
C PRO A 358 3.25 19.14 28.81
N GLU A 359 3.33 18.35 29.87
CA GLU A 359 4.25 17.22 30.05
C GLU A 359 4.05 16.18 28.94
N TYR A 360 2.79 15.88 28.62
CA TYR A 360 2.45 14.96 27.54
C TYR A 360 2.71 15.55 26.16
N GLU A 361 2.58 16.87 25.98
CA GLU A 361 2.89 17.50 24.71
C GLU A 361 4.37 17.29 24.35
N ILE A 362 5.29 17.26 25.33
CA ILE A 362 6.69 16.89 25.08
C ILE A 362 6.80 15.44 24.57
N TYR A 363 6.09 14.51 25.22
CA TYR A 363 6.06 13.10 24.80
C TYR A 363 5.48 12.92 23.38
N SER A 364 4.35 13.57 23.09
CA SER A 364 3.66 13.49 21.80
C SER A 364 4.52 14.07 20.67
N GLN A 365 5.23 15.17 20.94
CA GLN A 365 6.14 15.82 20.00
C GLN A 365 7.43 15.01 19.77
N LEU A 366 7.95 14.32 20.80
CA LEU A 366 9.05 13.38 20.64
C LEU A 366 8.64 12.22 19.75
N PHE A 367 7.46 11.64 19.99
CA PHE A 367 6.93 10.57 19.17
C PHE A 367 6.71 11.01 17.71
N GLN A 368 6.18 12.23 17.50
CA GLN A 368 6.06 12.80 16.17
C GLN A 368 7.42 12.96 15.51
N PHE A 369 8.43 13.43 16.24
CA PHE A 369 9.79 13.58 15.73
C PHE A 369 10.36 12.24 15.24
N CYS A 370 10.26 11.21 16.07
CA CYS A 370 10.62 9.84 15.74
C CYS A 370 9.96 9.34 14.45
N ASN A 371 8.65 9.58 14.28
CA ASN A 371 7.91 9.18 13.08
C ASN A 371 8.34 9.90 11.81
N GLU A 372 8.41 11.23 11.85
CA GLU A 372 8.83 12.02 10.69
C GLU A 372 10.25 11.66 10.28
N PHE A 373 11.10 11.39 11.26
CA PHE A 373 12.47 10.93 11.04
C PHE A 373 12.51 9.56 10.35
N GLN A 374 11.68 8.61 10.78
CA GLN A 374 11.56 7.30 10.13
C GLN A 374 11.05 7.42 8.68
N ILE A 375 10.02 8.24 8.45
CA ILE A 375 9.50 8.51 7.10
C ILE A 375 10.61 9.04 6.19
N PHE A 376 11.40 10.00 6.69
CA PHE A 376 12.51 10.56 5.94
C PHE A 376 13.59 9.51 5.63
N SER A 377 13.91 8.63 6.58
CA SER A 377 14.82 7.50 6.38
C SER A 377 14.32 6.56 5.27
N GLU A 378 13.04 6.17 5.29
CA GLU A 378 12.47 5.29 4.26
C GLU A 378 12.45 5.96 2.87
N ILE A 379 12.12 7.25 2.79
CA ILE A 379 12.21 8.02 1.54
C ILE A 379 13.64 8.01 0.99
N ASN A 380 14.66 8.14 1.85
CA ASN A 380 16.06 8.10 1.42
C ASN A 380 16.47 6.73 0.88
N LYS A 381 16.01 5.63 1.49
CA LYS A 381 16.27 4.27 0.99
C LYS A 381 15.72 4.06 -0.42
N ILE A 382 14.52 4.59 -0.69
CA ILE A 382 13.87 4.48 -2.00
C ILE A 382 14.65 5.24 -3.09
N ILE A 383 15.26 6.39 -2.76
CA ILE A 383 15.99 7.25 -3.71
C ILE A 383 17.35 6.67 -4.13
N LEU A 384 17.90 5.68 -3.39
CA LEU A 384 19.19 5.06 -3.74
C LEU A 384 19.13 4.15 -4.98
N LEU A 385 17.95 3.87 -5.51
CA LEU A 385 17.76 3.21 -6.80
C LEU A 385 17.98 4.24 -7.92
N LYS A 386 19.22 4.37 -8.42
CA LYS A 386 19.53 5.26 -9.55
C LYS A 386 18.67 4.87 -10.76
N PRO A 387 17.76 5.75 -11.23
CA PRO A 387 17.01 5.48 -12.44
C PRO A 387 17.93 5.57 -13.67
N ASP A 388 17.56 4.87 -14.74
CA ASP A 388 18.16 5.07 -16.05
C ASP A 388 17.84 6.51 -16.50
N GLU A 389 18.87 7.34 -16.73
CA GLU A 389 18.76 8.76 -17.08
C GLU A 389 18.01 8.99 -18.41
N THR A 390 17.72 7.91 -19.16
CA THR A 390 17.02 7.94 -20.45
C THR A 390 15.49 7.86 -20.33
N ASP A 391 14.92 7.50 -19.18
CA ASP A 391 13.46 7.41 -18.98
C ASP A 391 12.90 8.69 -18.32
N GLU A 392 12.20 9.51 -19.12
CA GLU A 392 11.58 10.77 -18.69
C GLU A 392 10.61 10.57 -17.50
N ASN A 393 9.96 9.42 -17.37
CA ASN A 393 9.05 9.13 -16.26
C ASN A 393 9.83 8.84 -14.97
N LEU A 394 10.95 8.14 -15.07
CA LEU A 394 11.82 7.90 -13.93
C LEU A 394 12.47 9.21 -13.45
N VAL A 395 12.91 10.08 -14.36
CA VAL A 395 13.38 11.44 -14.01
C VAL A 395 12.30 12.27 -13.33
N LYS A 396 11.04 12.21 -13.80
CA LYS A 396 9.90 12.87 -13.13
C LYS A 396 9.62 12.29 -11.75
N LEU A 397 9.73 10.98 -11.59
CA LEU A 397 9.53 10.29 -10.32
C LEU A 397 10.65 10.64 -9.33
N GLU A 398 11.90 10.64 -9.76
CA GLU A 398 13.06 11.08 -8.97
C GLU A 398 12.90 12.52 -8.52
N ASN A 399 12.50 13.43 -9.42
CA ASN A 399 12.20 14.81 -9.07
C ASN A 399 11.11 14.92 -8.00
N ARG A 400 10.04 14.10 -8.09
CA ARG A 400 8.99 14.06 -7.05
C ARG A 400 9.56 13.57 -5.72
N PHE A 401 10.37 12.52 -5.72
CA PHE A 401 11.00 12.00 -4.50
C PHE A 401 11.99 12.99 -3.89
N ASN A 402 12.78 13.69 -4.70
CA ASN A 402 13.68 14.76 -4.25
C ASN A 402 12.89 15.91 -3.62
N ILE A 403 11.76 16.32 -4.21
CA ILE A 403 10.86 17.31 -3.61
C ILE A 403 10.29 16.79 -2.27
N MET A 404 9.86 15.53 -2.20
CA MET A 404 9.37 14.92 -0.96
C MET A 404 10.46 14.88 0.12
N LYS A 405 11.70 14.54 -0.25
CA LYS A 405 12.88 14.54 0.63
C LYS A 405 13.15 15.93 1.20
N ILE A 406 13.13 16.96 0.37
CA ILE A 406 13.29 18.36 0.81
C ILE A 406 12.19 18.75 1.80
N LYS A 407 10.92 18.46 1.47
CA LYS A 407 9.78 18.77 2.34
C LYS A 407 9.84 18.02 3.68
N ALA A 408 10.19 16.75 3.66
CA ALA A 408 10.34 15.95 4.87
C ALA A 408 11.47 16.50 5.76
N ARG A 409 12.61 16.87 5.15
CA ARG A 409 13.73 17.52 5.86
C ARG A 409 13.32 18.83 6.52
N GLU A 410 12.64 19.72 5.79
CA GLU A 410 12.15 21.00 6.33
C GLU A 410 11.17 20.78 7.50
N LYS A 411 10.28 19.79 7.37
CA LYS A 411 9.32 19.44 8.42
C LYS A 411 10.02 18.93 9.68
N ILE A 412 11.05 18.09 9.56
CA ILE A 412 11.83 17.64 10.71
C ILE A 412 12.56 18.82 11.37
N ILE A 413 13.16 19.72 10.59
CA ILE A 413 13.82 20.93 11.12
C ILE A 413 12.84 21.76 11.95
N GLN A 414 11.65 22.04 11.42
CA GLN A 414 10.61 22.79 12.12
C GLN A 414 10.17 22.10 13.41
N LEU A 415 10.03 20.78 13.37
CA LEU A 415 9.63 19.98 14.52
C LEU A 415 10.70 19.98 15.62
N ILE A 416 11.98 19.83 15.25
CA ILE A 416 13.10 19.95 16.20
C ILE A 416 13.09 21.33 16.87
N GLN A 417 12.92 22.40 16.10
CA GLN A 417 12.88 23.76 16.63
C GLN A 417 11.73 23.95 17.61
N LYS A 418 10.52 23.52 17.23
CA LYS A 418 9.35 23.53 18.11
C LYS A 418 9.61 22.77 19.42
N ASN A 419 10.26 21.61 19.36
CA ASN A 419 10.54 20.78 20.53
C ASN A 419 11.58 21.43 21.44
N ILE A 420 12.61 22.08 20.89
CA ILE A 420 13.57 22.88 21.67
C ILE A 420 12.86 24.00 22.40
N ASP A 421 11.95 24.72 21.74
CA ASP A 421 11.23 25.84 22.36
C ASP A 421 10.31 25.36 23.49
N LEU A 422 9.57 24.26 23.27
CA LEU A 422 8.76 23.60 24.31
C LEU A 422 9.59 23.15 25.51
N LEU A 423 10.75 22.53 25.28
CA LEU A 423 11.63 22.08 26.35
C LEU A 423 12.23 23.25 27.16
N LYS A 424 12.52 24.38 26.51
CA LYS A 424 12.96 25.60 27.20
C LYS A 424 11.86 26.19 28.07
N GLU A 425 10.63 26.25 27.56
CA GLU A 425 9.48 26.69 28.36
C GLU A 425 9.25 25.78 29.57
N TYR A 426 9.38 24.47 29.37
CA TYR A 426 9.29 23.49 30.45
C TYR A 426 10.42 23.65 31.48
N GLN A 427 11.65 23.86 31.03
CA GLN A 427 12.80 24.12 31.90
C GLN A 427 12.63 25.38 32.77
N LEU A 428 12.01 26.44 32.22
CA LEU A 428 11.72 27.65 33.00
C LEU A 428 10.75 27.36 34.15
N LYS A 429 9.81 26.42 33.96
CA LYS A 429 8.86 25.99 35.00
C LYS A 429 9.51 25.01 35.99
N TYR A 430 10.41 24.16 35.52
CA TYR A 430 11.06 23.10 36.29
C TYR A 430 12.59 23.16 36.19
N PRO A 431 13.25 24.18 36.79
CA PRO A 431 14.67 24.48 36.55
C PRO A 431 15.63 23.40 37.03
N ASN A 432 15.20 22.51 37.93
CA ASN A 432 16.00 21.41 38.47
C ASN A 432 15.90 20.11 37.65
N ASN A 433 15.17 20.09 36.54
CA ASN A 433 15.07 18.92 35.68
C ASN A 433 16.29 18.84 34.75
N GLY A 434 17.21 17.91 35.04
CA GLY A 434 18.41 17.68 34.22
C GLY A 434 18.12 17.12 32.82
N TYR A 435 17.01 16.41 32.64
CA TYR A 435 16.68 15.69 31.40
C TYR A 435 16.23 16.61 30.27
N SER A 436 15.68 17.79 30.58
CA SER A 436 15.33 18.78 29.54
C SER A 436 16.58 19.29 28.81
N ASN A 437 17.71 19.45 29.52
CA ASN A 437 18.98 19.84 28.90
C ASN A 437 19.50 18.76 27.96
N GLU A 438 19.43 17.49 28.38
CA GLU A 438 19.89 16.36 27.56
C GLU A 438 19.08 16.23 26.27
N LEU A 439 17.74 16.40 26.35
CA LEU A 439 16.89 16.41 25.16
C LEU A 439 17.13 17.63 24.26
N ILE A 440 17.34 18.83 24.83
CA ILE A 440 17.69 20.02 24.05
C ILE A 440 19.01 19.80 23.31
N THR A 441 20.05 19.29 24.00
CA THR A 441 21.34 18.98 23.37
C THR A 441 21.18 17.92 22.28
N PHE A 442 20.41 16.86 22.53
CA PHE A 442 20.09 15.87 21.50
C PHE A 442 19.46 16.52 20.28
N TYR A 443 18.42 17.34 20.46
CA TYR A 443 17.74 18.02 19.36
C TYR A 443 18.66 18.97 18.59
N GLN A 444 19.52 19.73 19.28
CA GLN A 444 20.48 20.62 18.65
C GLN A 444 21.50 19.86 17.79
N LEU A 445 22.07 18.78 18.31
CA LEU A 445 23.01 17.94 17.55
C LEU A 445 22.37 17.36 16.29
N ASN A 446 21.12 16.86 16.40
CA ASN A 446 20.40 16.35 15.23
C ASN A 446 20.02 17.47 14.25
N LEU A 447 19.67 18.67 14.73
CA LEU A 447 19.40 19.82 13.88
C LEU A 447 20.62 20.21 13.03
N GLU A 448 21.80 20.23 13.64
CA GLU A 448 23.06 20.51 12.95
C GLU A 448 23.36 19.45 11.88
N LYS A 449 23.26 18.16 12.23
CA LYS A 449 23.44 17.04 11.29
C LYS A 449 22.47 17.10 10.10
N ILE A 450 21.20 17.41 10.35
CA ILE A 450 20.19 17.53 9.28
C ILE A 450 20.51 18.72 8.39
N LYS A 451 20.94 19.85 8.96
CA LYS A 451 21.30 21.05 8.18
C LYS A 451 22.58 20.87 7.36
N SER A 452 23.55 20.10 7.85
CA SER A 452 24.81 19.85 7.16
C SER A 452 24.75 18.76 6.08
N ASN A 453 23.60 18.10 5.88
CA ASN A 453 23.45 16.92 5.00
C ASN A 453 24.34 15.72 5.41
N GLN A 454 25.03 15.78 6.55
CA GLN A 454 25.90 14.70 7.03
C GLN A 454 25.12 13.51 7.59
N MET A 455 23.81 13.68 7.82
CA MET A 455 23.00 12.67 8.47
C MET A 455 22.62 11.47 7.58
N ILE A 456 22.97 11.48 6.29
CA ILE A 456 22.45 10.51 5.31
C ILE A 456 22.81 9.05 5.66
N ASP A 457 23.92 8.82 6.38
CA ASP A 457 24.46 7.48 6.61
C ASP A 457 24.37 6.99 8.08
N ASP A 458 24.04 7.86 9.04
CA ASP A 458 24.00 7.55 10.49
C ASP A 458 22.60 7.15 11.02
N PHE A 459 21.61 6.99 10.14
CA PHE A 459 20.18 6.92 10.48
C PHE A 459 19.74 5.70 11.28
N GLU A 460 20.46 4.59 11.21
CA GLU A 460 20.14 3.36 11.97
C GLU A 460 20.40 3.52 13.48
N ASN A 461 21.07 4.60 13.89
CA ASN A 461 21.59 4.79 15.25
C ASN A 461 20.81 5.79 16.12
N ILE A 462 19.60 6.22 15.74
CA ILE A 462 18.74 6.92 16.72
C ILE A 462 18.34 5.92 17.80
N ASP A 463 18.94 6.11 18.97
CA ASP A 463 18.65 5.33 20.18
C ASP A 463 17.29 5.75 20.76
N TYR A 464 16.21 5.18 20.18
CA TYR A 464 14.84 5.38 20.64
C TYR A 464 14.68 5.04 22.13
N ILE A 465 15.40 4.02 22.61
CA ILE A 465 15.35 3.58 24.00
C ILE A 465 15.84 4.70 24.91
N ARG A 466 16.96 5.33 24.57
CA ARG A 466 17.52 6.46 25.32
C ARG A 466 16.67 7.72 25.24
N LEU A 467 16.01 7.98 24.11
CA LEU A 467 15.11 9.13 23.98
C LEU A 467 13.88 9.02 24.89
N PHE A 468 13.23 7.86 24.87
CA PHE A 468 12.05 7.62 25.70
C PHE A 468 12.41 7.54 27.18
N SER A 469 13.59 7.02 27.55
CA SER A 469 14.01 6.99 28.96
C SER A 469 14.19 8.38 29.59
N TYR A 470 14.57 9.38 28.81
CA TYR A 470 14.63 10.78 29.28
C TYR A 470 13.25 11.36 29.56
N VAL A 471 12.25 11.00 28.76
CA VAL A 471 10.87 11.47 28.98
C VAL A 471 10.22 10.73 30.14
N ASP A 472 10.44 9.41 30.25
CA ASP A 472 9.99 8.59 31.38
C ASP A 472 10.56 9.10 32.73
N SER A 473 11.69 9.81 32.70
CA SER A 473 12.34 10.40 33.88
C SER A 473 11.89 11.83 34.20
N MET A 474 11.01 12.43 33.38
CA MET A 474 10.46 13.76 33.67
C MET A 474 9.35 13.65 34.73
N PRO A 475 9.34 14.53 35.75
CA PRO A 475 8.27 14.54 36.73
C PRO A 475 6.97 14.97 36.05
N ILE A 476 5.97 14.10 36.12
CA ILE A 476 4.62 14.39 35.64
C ILE A 476 3.78 14.82 36.83
N ASN A 477 3.49 16.12 36.94
CA ASN A 477 2.50 16.61 37.89
C ASN A 477 1.11 16.44 37.27
N ILE A 478 0.49 15.30 37.51
CA ILE A 478 -0.93 15.08 37.22
C ILE A 478 -1.71 15.50 38.47
N GLU A 479 -2.12 16.76 38.53
CA GLU A 479 -3.12 17.24 39.52
C GLU A 479 -4.55 16.97 39.08
#